data_AF-A0A9E1U8D6-F1
#
_entry.id   AF-A0A9E1U8D6-F1
#
_cell.length_a   1.000
_cell.length_b   1.000
_cell.length_c   1.000
_cell.angle_alpha   90.00
_cell.angle_beta   90.00
_cell.angle_gamma   90.00
#
_symmetry.space_group_name_H-M   'P 1'
#
loop_
_entity.id
_entity.type
_entity.pdbx_description
1 polymer ?
#
loop_
_entity_poly.entity_id
_entity_poly.type
_entity_poly.pdbx_seq_one_letter_code
_entity_poly.pdbx_strand_id
1 'polypeptide(L)' 'MKSIYMKATVSRCDALQKNLPRPEEGAYLLTDDGAGCWTKDSEVCQEYIQAHGIQALNKEKCRMMIEAAGGFLSI' A
#
# COMPACT_ATOMS: atom_id res chain seq x y z
N MET A 1 -4.54 -12.61 -6.48
CA MET A 1 -4.99 -11.58 -5.51
C MET A 1 -4.63 -10.22 -6.09
N LYS A 2 -5.54 -9.24 -6.06
CA LYS A 2 -5.22 -7.88 -6.49
C LYS A 2 -4.61 -7.15 -5.29
N SER A 3 -3.37 -6.70 -5.43
CA SER A 3 -2.69 -5.88 -4.44
C SER A 3 -2.78 -4.41 -4.86
N ILE A 4 -3.18 -3.52 -3.94
CA ILE A 4 -3.22 -2.08 -4.21
C ILE A 4 -2.15 -1.42 -3.35
N TYR A 5 -1.34 -0.56 -3.95
CA TYR A 5 -0.33 0.21 -3.23
C TYR A 5 -0.81 1.64 -3.06
N MET A 6 -0.97 2.08 -1.81
CA MET A 6 -1.40 3.44 -1.49
C MET A 6 -0.20 4.28 -1.04
N LYS A 7 0.05 5.42 -1.70
CA LYS A 7 1.09 6.37 -1.31
C LYS A 7 1.00 6.72 0.17
N ALA A 8 2.13 6.67 0.86
CA ALA A 8 2.24 6.98 2.27
C ALA A 8 3.64 7.47 2.61
N THR A 9 3.80 8.01 3.82
CA THR A 9 5.11 8.18 4.45
C THR A 9 5.36 6.96 5.32
N VAL A 10 6.46 6.25 5.08
CA VAL A 10 6.81 5.00 5.77
C VAL A 10 8.10 5.17 6.54
N SER A 11 8.23 4.48 7.68
CA SER A 11 9.45 4.46 8.49
C SER A 11 10.19 3.12 8.40
N ARG A 12 9.59 2.13 7.72
CA ARG A 12 10.17 0.82 7.48
C ARG A 12 9.78 0.30 6.09
N CYS A 13 10.53 -0.68 5.62
CA CYS A 13 10.32 -1.36 4.36
C CYS A 13 10.26 -2.86 4.65
N ASP A 14 9.06 -3.39 4.83
CA ASP A 14 8.83 -4.78 5.24
C ASP A 14 9.33 -5.75 4.14
N ALA A 15 9.15 -5.39 2.86
CA ALA A 15 9.63 -6.18 1.73
C ALA A 15 11.16 -6.34 1.67
N LEU A 16 11.90 -5.35 2.20
CA LEU A 16 13.36 -5.38 2.30
C LEU A 16 13.85 -5.67 3.74
N GLN A 17 12.93 -5.97 4.65
CA GLN A 17 13.18 -6.23 6.07
C GLN A 17 14.10 -5.18 6.73
N LYS A 18 13.90 -3.90 6.40
CA LYS A 18 14.74 -2.81 6.91
C LYS A 18 13.93 -1.68 7.53
N ASN A 19 14.49 -1.06 8.55
CA ASN A 19 14.03 0.22 9.08
C ASN A 19 14.72 1.35 8.31
N LEU A 20 13.98 2.41 8.03
CA LEU A 20 14.49 3.58 7.33
C LEU A 20 15.05 4.57 8.37
N PRO A 21 16.20 5.21 8.11
CA PRO A 21 16.82 6.12 9.07
C PRO A 21 15.96 7.35 9.39
N ARG A 22 15.02 7.67 8.49
CA ARG A 22 13.99 8.69 8.65
C ARG A 22 12.74 8.27 7.88
N PRO A 23 11.54 8.75 8.25
CA PRO A 23 10.36 8.55 7.44
C PRO A 23 10.56 9.15 6.04
N GLU A 24 10.21 8.41 5.00
CA GLU A 24 10.33 8.81 3.60
C GLU A 24 9.10 8.43 2.79
N GLU A 25 9.03 8.89 1.54
CA GLU A 25 7.95 8.48 0.63
C GLU A 25 8.00 6.98 0.36
N GLY A 26 6.83 6.36 0.36
CA GLY A 26 6.66 4.93 0.11
C GLY A 26 5.20 4.61 -0.15
N ALA A 27 4.79 3.39 0.19
CA ALA A 27 3.42 2.97 0.07
C ALA A 27 3.02 1.95 1.13
N TYR A 28 1.73 1.91 1.42
CA TYR A 28 1.08 0.80 2.11
C TYR A 28 0.59 -0.20 1.08
N LEU A 29 0.95 -1.47 1.27
CA LEU A 29 0.28 -2.57 0.59
C LEU A 29 -1.10 -2.77 1.25
N LEU A 30 -2.14 -2.66 0.44
CA LEU A 30 -3.52 -2.92 0.82
C LEU A 30 -3.96 -4.28 0.28
N THR A 31 -4.56 -5.08 1.14
CA THR A 31 -5.08 -6.42 0.82
C THR A 31 -6.52 -6.56 1.28
N ASP A 32 -7.30 -7.28 0.49
CA ASP A 32 -8.66 -7.73 0.82
C ASP A 32 -8.59 -8.90 1.81
N ASP A 33 -9.40 -8.84 2.88
CA ASP A 33 -9.58 -9.93 3.83
C ASP A 33 -10.49 -11.06 3.29
N GLY A 34 -11.05 -10.89 2.09
CA GLY A 34 -11.95 -11.83 1.43
C GLY A 34 -13.42 -11.60 1.76
N ALA A 35 -13.73 -10.67 2.66
CA ALA A 35 -15.07 -10.17 2.94
C ALA A 35 -15.31 -8.77 2.34
N GLY A 36 -14.39 -8.31 1.48
CA GLY A 36 -14.44 -6.98 0.88
C GLY A 36 -13.91 -5.88 1.80
N CYS A 37 -13.32 -6.22 2.95
CA CYS A 37 -12.65 -5.25 3.80
C CYS A 37 -11.17 -5.21 3.43
N TRP A 38 -10.71 -4.05 2.96
CA TRP A 38 -9.33 -3.82 2.60
C TRP A 38 -8.59 -3.15 3.75
N THR A 39 -7.44 -3.69 4.13
CA THR A 39 -6.64 -3.22 5.27
C THR A 39 -5.18 -3.02 4.88
N LYS A 40 -4.42 -2.28 5.71
CA LYS A 40 -2.96 -2.17 5.59
C LYS A 40 -2.32 -3.50 5.98
N ASP A 41 -1.67 -4.14 5.04
CA ASP A 41 -0.88 -5.35 5.26
C ASP A 41 0.57 -5.02 5.64
N SER A 42 1.25 -4.22 4.80
CA SER A 42 2.69 -3.94 4.96
C SER A 42 3.10 -2.57 4.42
N GLU A 43 4.28 -2.12 4.82
CA GLU A 43 4.90 -0.87 4.38
C GLU A 43 6.04 -1.15 3.40
N VAL A 44 6.06 -0.45 2.28
CA VAL A 44 7.11 -0.56 1.26
C VAL A 44 7.74 0.80 1.00
N CYS A 45 9.07 0.82 0.96
CA CYS A 45 9.88 2.00 0.70
C CYS A 45 9.94 2.34 -0.79
N GLN A 46 10.33 3.57 -1.11
CA GLN A 46 10.49 4.04 -2.48
C GLN A 46 11.43 3.17 -3.33
N GLU A 47 12.52 2.66 -2.74
CA GLU A 47 13.45 1.76 -3.43
C GLU A 47 12.75 0.51 -3.96
N TYR A 48 11.93 -0.14 -3.13
CA TYR A 48 11.15 -1.31 -3.54
C TYR A 48 10.12 -0.95 -4.62
N ILE A 49 9.44 0.19 -4.47
CA ILE A 49 8.46 0.66 -5.44
C ILE A 49 9.10 0.86 -6.82
N GLN A 50 10.27 1.50 -6.87
CA GLN A 50 11.01 1.76 -8.11
C GLN A 50 11.56 0.47 -8.73
N ALA A 51 12.18 -0.40 -7.92
CA ALA A 51 12.77 -1.66 -8.38
C ALA A 51 11.74 -2.59 -9.03
N HIS A 52 10.49 -2.55 -8.55
CA HIS A 52 9.41 -3.41 -9.02
C HIS A 52 8.41 -2.70 -9.97
N GLY A 53 8.66 -1.44 -10.34
CA GLY A 53 7.77 -0.67 -11.21
C GLY A 53 6.35 -0.49 -10.63
N ILE A 54 6.22 -0.44 -9.31
CA ILE A 54 4.94 -0.36 -8.62
C ILE A 54 4.35 1.03 -8.78
N GLN A 55 3.08 1.09 -9.21
CA GLN A 55 2.34 2.35 -9.27
C GLN A 55 1.58 2.58 -7.96
N ALA A 56 2.20 3.30 -7.03
CA ALA A 56 1.52 3.74 -5.81
C ALA A 56 0.48 4.84 -6.12
N LEU A 57 -0.76 4.63 -5.69
CA LEU A 57 -1.91 5.49 -5.95
C LEU A 57 -2.20 6.37 -4.73
N ASN A 58 -2.84 7.52 -4.94
CA ASN A 58 -3.32 8.32 -3.79
C ASN A 58 -4.51 7.63 -3.10
N LYS A 59 -4.85 8.09 -1.88
CA LYS A 59 -5.93 7.51 -1.07
C LYS A 59 -7.28 7.50 -1.79
N GLU A 60 -7.62 8.58 -2.49
CA GLU A 60 -8.87 8.72 -3.23
C GLU A 60 -9.00 7.66 -4.33
N LYS A 61 -7.96 7.48 -5.15
CA LYS A 61 -7.95 6.49 -6.22
C LYS A 61 -7.95 5.06 -5.68
N CYS A 62 -7.27 4.80 -4.56
CA CYS A 62 -7.38 3.51 -3.87
C CYS A 62 -8.81 3.23 -3.44
N ARG A 63 -9.48 4.20 -2.79
CA ARG A 63 -10.90 4.09 -2.39
C ARG A 63 -11.81 3.81 -3.57
N MET A 64 -11.70 4.59 -4.64
CA MET A 64 -12.50 4.39 -5.85
C MET A 64 -12.32 2.97 -6.43
N MET A 65 -11.09 2.44 -6.47
CA MET A 65 -10.84 1.10 -6.97
C MET A 65 -11.41 0.00 -6.06
N ILE A 66 -11.31 0.19 -4.75
CA ILE A 66 -11.85 -0.74 -3.74
C ILE A 66 -13.39 -0.75 -3.78
N GLU A 67 -14.01 0.43 -3.80
CA GLU A 67 -15.47 0.59 -3.90
C GLU A 67 -16.02 0.06 -5.23
N ALA A 68 -15.32 0.29 -6.34
CA ALA A 68 -15.70 -0.28 -7.65
C ALA A 68 -15.62 -1.82 -7.68
N ALA A 69 -14.85 -2.42 -6.77
CA ALA A 69 -14.80 -3.87 -6.56
C ALA A 69 -15.82 -4.38 -5.53
N GLY A 70 -16.65 -3.50 -4.95
CA GLY A 70 -17.63 -3.83 -3.92
C GLY A 70 -17.06 -3.91 -2.50
N GLY A 71 -15.82 -3.46 -2.29
CA GLY A 71 -15.17 -3.44 -0.99
C GLY A 71 -15.18 -2.06 -0.32
N PHE A 72 -14.62 -1.98 0.89
CA PHE A 72 -14.35 -0.75 1.60
C PHE A 72 -12.96 -0.76 2.23
N LEU A 73 -12.37 0.43 2.39
CA LEU A 73 -11.04 0.60 2.96
C LEU A 73 -11.12 0.94 4.45
N SER A 74 -10.61 0.04 5.29
CA SER A 74 -10.53 0.15 6.75
C SER A 74 -9.10 0.51 7.16
N ILE A 75 -8.76 1.81 7.14
CA ILE A 75 -7.48 2.33 7.68
C ILE A 75 -7.71 3.44 8.69
#